data_AF-A0A813LAB5-F1
#
_entry.id   AF-A0A813LAB5-F1
#
_cell.length_a   1.000
_cell.length_b   1.000
_cell.length_c   1.000
_cell.angle_alpha   90.00
_cell.angle_beta   90.00
_cell.angle_gamma   90.00
#
_symmetry.space_group_name_H-M   'P 1'
#
loop_
_entity.id
_entity.type
_entity.pdbx_description
1 polymer ?
#
loop_
_entity_poly.entity_id
_entity_poly.type
_entity_poly.pdbx_seq_one_letter_code
_entity_poly.pdbx_strand_id
1 'polypeptide(L)'
;LEGVSASGLFEKAAAGGEYVTKCLTYSRNDLSCMVTDLLADRDYHIQARERCTDPFADSEYYRRYVECRTLTAPAEDPEGLTVADGDLYTMQVAWVPGDPKACIFLYMDVQVKENGTDWPEGDNPPVFGCRVANRSITKCAVHVGLGSGLAYEVRMRETCTVRRLFSQFVVLPRVPETRMPVTSQLPENLVANSPTPTSL
;
A
#
# COMPACT_ATOMS: atom_id res chain seq x y z
N LEU A 1 -22.51 -4.55 8.21
CA LEU A 1 -21.26 -4.87 8.92
C LEU A 1 -20.36 -5.60 7.95
N GLU A 2 -19.22 -4.98 7.65
CA GLU A 2 -18.02 -5.53 6.97
C GLU A 2 -18.20 -6.03 5.52
N GLY A 3 -17.22 -5.90 4.62
CA GLY A 3 -15.84 -5.56 4.89
C GLY A 3 -15.06 -5.27 3.61
N VAL A 4 -14.03 -4.46 3.81
CA VAL A 4 -12.82 -4.44 2.99
C VAL A 4 -12.33 -5.87 2.87
N SER A 5 -12.11 -6.39 1.65
CA SER A 5 -11.35 -7.63 1.55
C SER A 5 -9.92 -7.31 1.97
N ALA A 6 -9.52 -7.89 3.10
CA ALA A 6 -8.17 -7.87 3.63
C ALA A 6 -7.16 -8.67 2.78
N SER A 7 -7.40 -8.77 1.46
CA SER A 7 -6.77 -9.73 0.57
C SER A 7 -6.46 -9.21 -0.83
N GLY A 8 -6.85 -7.97 -1.18
CA GLY A 8 -6.58 -7.43 -2.52
C GLY A 8 -7.28 -8.20 -3.67
N LEU A 9 -8.27 -9.02 -3.36
CA LEU A 9 -9.09 -9.68 -4.37
C LEU A 9 -10.06 -8.67 -4.98
N PHE A 10 -10.37 -8.87 -6.26
CA PHE A 10 -11.37 -8.11 -7.02
C PHE A 10 -12.54 -7.73 -6.11
N GLU A 11 -12.79 -6.42 -5.92
CA GLU A 11 -14.17 -6.00 -5.71
C GLU A 11 -14.88 -6.40 -7.00
N LYS A 12 -15.46 -7.61 -6.96
CA LYS A 12 -16.51 -8.04 -7.87
C LYS A 12 -17.38 -6.80 -8.05
N ALA A 13 -17.54 -6.31 -9.29
CA ALA A 13 -18.39 -5.17 -9.61
C ALA A 13 -19.60 -5.26 -8.69
N ALA A 14 -19.71 -4.34 -7.72
CA ALA A 14 -20.64 -4.51 -6.62
C ALA A 14 -21.99 -4.78 -7.26
N ALA A 15 -22.48 -6.02 -7.15
CA ALA A 15 -23.80 -6.35 -7.64
C ALA A 15 -24.72 -5.37 -6.94
N GLY A 16 -25.45 -4.54 -7.70
CA GLY A 16 -26.16 -3.36 -7.18
C GLY A 16 -26.67 -3.59 -5.76
N GLY A 17 -26.14 -2.80 -4.83
CA GLY A 17 -26.29 -3.04 -3.40
C GLY A 17 -27.57 -2.45 -2.82
N GLU A 18 -27.87 -2.82 -1.58
CA GLU A 18 -28.87 -2.15 -0.75
C GLU A 18 -28.47 -0.69 -0.50
N TYR A 19 -29.46 0.21 -0.40
CA TYR A 19 -29.19 1.61 -0.07
C TYR A 19 -28.65 1.74 1.36
N VAL A 20 -27.54 2.46 1.50
CA VAL A 20 -26.93 2.76 2.81
C VAL A 20 -27.11 4.24 3.13
N THR A 21 -27.55 4.56 4.35
CA THR A 21 -27.59 5.94 4.83
C THR A 21 -26.17 6.47 4.99
N LYS A 22 -25.77 7.40 4.13
CA LYS A 22 -24.43 8.02 4.13
C LYS A 22 -24.42 9.46 4.64
N CYS A 23 -25.57 10.12 4.65
CA CYS A 23 -25.72 11.49 5.13
C CYS A 23 -27.06 11.61 5.86
N LEU A 24 -27.08 12.41 6.92
CA LEU A 24 -28.26 12.82 7.67
C LEU A 24 -28.15 14.30 8.02
N THR A 25 -29.24 15.04 7.84
CA THR A 25 -29.41 16.39 8.39
C THR A 25 -30.59 16.41 9.34
N TYR A 26 -30.51 17.26 10.37
CA TYR A 26 -31.55 17.48 11.37
C TYR A 26 -32.27 18.82 11.19
N SER A 27 -31.83 19.63 10.24
CA SER A 27 -32.43 20.93 9.92
C SER A 27 -33.13 20.80 8.58
N ARG A 28 -34.43 21.12 8.55
CA ARG A 28 -35.22 21.15 7.31
C ARG A 28 -34.72 22.20 6.31
N ASN A 29 -33.93 23.17 6.77
CA ASN A 29 -33.35 24.19 5.90
C ASN A 29 -32.07 23.70 5.19
N ASP A 30 -31.55 22.54 5.57
CA ASP A 30 -30.36 21.98 4.94
C ASP A 30 -30.80 21.21 3.69
N LEU A 31 -30.65 21.86 2.55
CA LEU A 31 -31.05 21.29 1.25
C LEU A 31 -29.95 20.45 0.59
N SER A 32 -28.81 20.30 1.27
CA SER A 32 -27.66 19.56 0.75
C SER A 32 -26.89 18.89 1.87
N CYS A 33 -26.14 17.85 1.50
CA CYS A 33 -25.15 17.24 2.36
C CYS A 33 -24.04 16.61 1.54
N MET A 34 -22.89 16.45 2.18
CA MET A 34 -21.72 15.84 1.55
C MET A 34 -21.68 14.36 1.89
N VAL A 35 -21.50 13.53 0.87
CA VAL A 35 -21.27 12.09 1.02
C VAL A 35 -19.81 11.83 0.70
N THR A 36 -19.06 11.31 1.67
CA THR A 36 -17.66 10.90 1.52
C THR A 36 -17.54 9.38 1.39
N ASP A 37 -16.32 8.90 1.13
CA ASP A 37 -15.99 7.46 1.11
C ASP A 37 -16.77 6.69 0.03
N LEU A 38 -16.98 7.34 -1.11
CA LEU A 38 -17.47 6.70 -2.33
C LEU A 38 -16.28 6.20 -3.13
N LEU A 39 -16.37 4.96 -3.62
CA LEU A 39 -15.42 4.44 -4.60
C LEU A 39 -15.47 5.30 -5.87
N ALA A 40 -14.29 5.66 -6.36
CA ALA A 40 -14.12 6.48 -7.54
C ALA A 40 -14.42 5.69 -8.83
N ASP A 41 -14.77 6.41 -9.90
CA ASP A 41 -15.18 5.84 -11.19
C ASP A 41 -16.33 4.81 -11.09
N ARG A 42 -17.34 5.10 -10.25
CA ARG A 42 -18.55 4.30 -10.09
C ARG A 42 -19.80 5.15 -10.22
N ASP A 43 -20.86 4.52 -10.71
CA ASP A 43 -22.20 5.08 -10.80
C ASP A 43 -22.99 4.71 -9.54
N TYR A 44 -23.58 5.72 -8.91
CA TYR A 44 -24.41 5.54 -7.71
C TYR A 44 -25.86 5.94 -7.97
N HIS A 45 -26.77 5.15 -7.41
CA HIS A 45 -28.17 5.54 -7.22
C HIS A 45 -28.33 6.23 -5.87
N ILE A 46 -29.01 7.36 -5.86
CA ILE A 46 -29.25 8.14 -4.64
C ILE A 46 -30.74 8.16 -4.36
N GLN A 47 -31.10 7.94 -3.10
CA GLN A 47 -32.46 8.13 -2.62
C GLN A 47 -32.46 8.94 -1.30
N ALA A 48 -33.47 9.77 -1.13
CA ALA A 48 -33.65 10.59 0.06
C ALA A 48 -35.11 10.53 0.52
N ARG A 49 -35.34 10.68 1.83
CA ARG A 49 -36.66 10.87 2.43
C ARG A 49 -36.54 11.82 3.61
N GLU A 50 -37.64 12.49 3.95
CA GLU A 50 -37.77 13.22 5.20
C GLU A 50 -38.24 12.24 6.29
N ARG A 51 -37.61 12.32 7.46
CA ARG A 51 -38.06 11.60 8.66
C ARG A 51 -38.59 12.58 9.68
N CYS A 52 -39.78 12.31 10.17
CA CYS A 52 -40.49 13.13 11.13
C CYS A 52 -40.41 12.52 12.54
N THR A 53 -40.68 13.32 13.56
CA THR A 53 -40.82 12.81 14.94
C THR A 53 -42.01 11.86 15.07
N ASP A 54 -43.07 12.12 14.30
CA ASP A 54 -44.17 11.19 14.08
C ASP A 54 -43.81 10.24 12.91
N PRO A 55 -43.62 8.94 13.16
CA PRO A 55 -43.28 7.97 12.12
C PRO A 55 -44.35 7.82 11.04
N PHE A 56 -45.60 8.19 11.31
CA PHE A 56 -46.68 8.16 10.31
C PHE A 56 -46.63 9.35 9.34
N ALA A 57 -45.80 10.35 9.63
CA ALA A 57 -45.55 11.52 8.79
C ALA A 57 -44.23 11.42 8.00
N ASP A 58 -43.51 10.30 8.05
CA ASP A 58 -42.33 10.05 7.21
C ASP A 58 -42.71 10.10 5.73
N SER A 59 -41.86 10.70 4.90
CA SER A 59 -42.08 10.69 3.45
C SER A 59 -41.67 9.34 2.84
N GLU A 60 -42.21 9.04 1.65
CA GLU A 60 -41.62 8.01 0.80
C GLU A 60 -40.22 8.42 0.33
N TYR A 61 -39.44 7.44 -0.11
CA TYR A 61 -38.13 7.68 -0.72
C TYR A 61 -38.28 8.26 -2.12
N TYR A 62 -37.77 9.46 -2.33
CA TYR A 62 -37.53 10.00 -3.65
C TYR A 62 -36.21 9.43 -4.19
N ARG A 63 -36.27 8.79 -5.37
CA ARG A 63 -35.10 8.21 -6.05
C ARG A 63 -34.72 9.07 -7.23
N ARG A 64 -33.43 9.39 -7.35
CA ARG A 64 -32.90 10.00 -8.56
C ARG A 64 -32.54 8.89 -9.56
N TYR A 65 -33.19 8.90 -10.72
CA TYR A 65 -32.98 7.91 -11.78
C TYR A 65 -31.79 8.20 -12.70
N VAL A 66 -31.14 9.35 -12.53
CA VAL A 66 -29.88 9.68 -13.23
C VAL A 66 -28.72 9.17 -12.38
N GLU A 67 -27.85 8.38 -13.00
CA GLU A 67 -26.62 7.87 -12.40
C GLU A 67 -25.72 9.04 -11.97
N CYS A 68 -25.33 9.04 -10.70
CA CYS A 68 -24.37 10.00 -10.17
C CYS A 68 -22.99 9.35 -10.21
N ARG A 69 -22.18 9.71 -11.21
CA ARG A 69 -20.84 9.16 -11.39
C ARG A 69 -19.81 9.92 -10.58
N THR A 70 -19.06 9.23 -9.75
CA THR A 70 -17.84 9.79 -9.12
C THR A 70 -16.72 9.89 -10.14
N LEU A 71 -15.91 10.95 -10.05
CA LEU A 71 -14.72 11.11 -10.91
C LEU A 71 -13.72 9.97 -10.68
N THR A 72 -12.97 9.62 -11.72
CA THR A 72 -11.83 8.71 -11.59
C THR A 72 -10.71 9.41 -10.82
N ALA A 73 -10.16 8.76 -9.80
CA ALA A 73 -9.00 9.23 -9.06
C ALA A 73 -8.00 8.08 -8.84
N PRO A 74 -6.68 8.34 -8.92
CA PRO A 74 -5.66 7.35 -8.58
C PRO A 74 -5.70 7.00 -7.08
N ALA A 75 -5.06 5.89 -6.70
CA ALA A 75 -4.85 5.57 -5.29
C ALA A 75 -4.15 6.73 -4.58
N GLU A 76 -4.55 6.98 -3.35
CA GLU A 76 -3.80 7.86 -2.46
C GLU A 76 -2.49 7.21 -2.05
N ASP A 77 -1.53 8.06 -1.72
CA ASP A 77 -0.19 7.68 -1.33
C ASP A 77 -0.20 6.92 0.02
N PRO A 78 0.59 5.85 0.19
CA PRO A 78 0.76 5.22 1.48
C PRO A 78 1.34 6.17 2.53
N GLU A 79 0.87 6.08 3.76
CA GLU A 79 1.31 6.95 4.85
C GLU A 79 2.17 6.19 5.86
N GLY A 80 2.83 6.94 6.76
CA GLY A 80 3.55 6.35 7.90
C GLY A 80 4.68 5.40 7.49
N LEU A 81 5.32 5.65 6.35
CA LEU A 81 6.46 4.86 5.88
C LEU A 81 7.58 4.92 6.93
N THR A 82 7.96 3.76 7.45
CA THR A 82 8.98 3.60 8.48
C THR A 82 9.89 2.44 8.15
N VAL A 83 11.14 2.52 8.63
CA VAL A 83 12.12 1.43 8.54
C VAL A 83 12.64 1.16 9.92
N ALA A 84 12.57 -0.11 10.32
CA ALA A 84 13.30 -0.63 11.46
C ALA A 84 14.55 -1.35 10.96
N ASP A 85 15.69 -1.05 11.60
CA ASP A 85 16.95 -1.72 11.31
C ASP A 85 16.78 -3.22 11.62
N GLY A 86 16.87 -4.06 10.60
CA GLY A 86 16.90 -5.50 10.76
C GLY A 86 18.30 -6.00 11.10
N ASP A 87 18.60 -7.24 10.73
CA ASP A 87 19.95 -7.79 10.80
C ASP A 87 20.91 -7.11 9.80
N LEU A 88 22.17 -7.55 9.78
CA LEU A 88 23.29 -6.99 8.99
C LEU A 88 22.95 -6.68 7.53
N TYR A 89 22.04 -7.43 6.91
CA TYR A 89 21.70 -7.33 5.50
C TYR A 89 20.20 -7.17 5.24
N THR A 90 19.41 -6.86 6.27
CA THR A 90 17.95 -6.80 6.16
C THR A 90 17.38 -5.56 6.79
N MET A 91 16.37 -4.98 6.15
CA MET A 91 15.59 -3.88 6.69
C MET A 91 14.12 -4.28 6.73
N GLN A 92 13.41 -3.91 7.82
CA GLN A 92 11.97 -4.09 7.88
C GLN A 92 11.29 -2.77 7.55
N VAL A 93 10.60 -2.73 6.41
CA VAL A 93 9.84 -1.56 5.95
C VAL A 93 8.37 -1.75 6.35
N ALA A 94 7.74 -0.74 6.93
CA ALA A 94 6.34 -0.74 7.33
C ALA A 94 5.62 0.54 6.87
N TRP A 95 4.30 0.44 6.63
CA TRP A 95 3.49 1.54 6.10
C TRP A 95 2.01 1.41 6.49
N VAL A 96 1.21 2.42 6.17
CA VAL A 96 -0.26 2.42 6.25
C VAL A 96 -0.80 2.61 4.82
N PRO A 97 -1.64 1.70 4.29
CA PRO A 97 -2.26 1.89 2.97
C PRO A 97 -3.16 3.14 2.95
N GLY A 98 -3.10 3.94 1.89
CA GLY A 98 -4.01 5.08 1.66
C GLY A 98 -5.41 4.64 1.21
N ASP A 99 -6.26 5.57 0.77
CA ASP A 99 -7.52 5.24 0.10
C ASP A 99 -7.26 4.71 -1.32
N PRO A 100 -7.78 3.53 -1.71
CA PRO A 100 -7.54 2.99 -3.04
C PRO A 100 -8.20 3.80 -4.16
N LYS A 101 -9.19 4.66 -3.87
CA LYS A 101 -9.99 5.40 -4.87
C LYS A 101 -10.48 4.48 -6.00
N ALA A 102 -10.03 4.68 -7.24
CA ALA A 102 -10.39 3.83 -8.39
C ALA A 102 -9.40 2.69 -8.63
N CYS A 103 -8.33 2.59 -7.84
CA CYS A 103 -7.31 1.56 -7.95
C CYS A 103 -7.90 0.19 -7.63
N ILE A 104 -7.88 -0.70 -8.63
CA ILE A 104 -7.97 -2.13 -8.37
C ILE A 104 -6.57 -2.56 -7.97
N PHE A 105 -6.38 -2.74 -6.66
CA PHE A 105 -5.11 -3.10 -6.06
C PHE A 105 -4.47 -4.31 -6.75
N LEU A 106 -3.18 -4.23 -7.05
CA LEU A 106 -2.38 -5.31 -7.62
C LEU A 106 -1.29 -5.75 -6.64
N TYR A 107 -0.49 -4.81 -6.13
CA TYR A 107 0.48 -5.03 -5.06
C TYR A 107 0.99 -3.70 -4.48
N MET A 108 1.54 -3.73 -3.27
CA MET A 108 2.44 -2.68 -2.78
C MET A 108 3.83 -2.90 -3.37
N ASP A 109 4.45 -1.87 -3.92
CA ASP A 109 5.78 -1.91 -4.52
C ASP A 109 6.76 -1.15 -3.64
N VAL A 110 7.59 -1.88 -2.88
CA VAL A 110 8.63 -1.31 -2.03
C VAL A 110 9.96 -1.42 -2.74
N GLN A 111 10.65 -0.30 -2.85
CA GLN A 111 11.85 -0.14 -3.64
C GLN A 111 12.97 0.42 -2.78
N VAL A 112 14.14 -0.21 -2.84
CA VAL A 112 15.31 0.17 -2.06
C VAL A 112 16.53 0.27 -2.97
N LYS A 113 17.32 1.33 -2.79
CA LYS A 113 18.61 1.52 -3.45
C LYS A 113 19.63 2.07 -2.47
N GLU A 114 20.91 1.85 -2.76
CA GLU A 114 21.99 2.48 -1.99
C GLU A 114 21.92 4.01 -2.13
N ASN A 115 22.19 4.71 -1.03
CA ASN A 115 22.15 6.16 -0.99
C ASN A 115 23.12 6.77 -2.03
N GLY A 116 22.65 7.75 -2.80
CA GLY A 116 23.46 8.40 -3.84
C GLY A 116 23.53 7.67 -5.19
N THR A 117 22.83 6.54 -5.35
CA THR A 117 22.60 5.92 -6.68
C THR A 117 21.31 6.44 -7.33
N ASP A 118 21.12 6.27 -8.64
CA ASP A 118 19.86 6.68 -9.27
C ASP A 118 18.76 5.61 -9.12
N TRP A 119 17.50 6.05 -9.08
CA TRP A 119 16.37 5.13 -9.20
C TRP A 119 16.34 4.54 -10.61
N PRO A 120 16.03 3.24 -10.78
CA PRO A 120 15.96 2.64 -12.10
C PRO A 120 14.90 3.34 -12.96
N GLU A 121 15.22 3.56 -14.23
CA GLU A 121 14.29 4.13 -15.19
C GLU A 121 13.16 3.14 -15.53
N GLY A 122 11.94 3.67 -15.64
CA GLY A 122 10.76 2.90 -16.02
C GLY A 122 10.23 1.98 -14.92
N ASP A 123 9.62 0.86 -15.33
CA ASP A 123 9.05 -0.14 -14.43
C ASP A 123 10.03 -1.31 -14.15
N ASN A 124 11.32 -1.11 -14.44
CA ASN A 124 12.35 -2.08 -14.06
C ASN A 124 12.44 -2.12 -12.53
N PRO A 125 12.24 -3.29 -11.90
CA PRO A 125 12.33 -3.38 -10.45
C PRO A 125 13.75 -3.01 -10.01
N PRO A 126 13.89 -2.26 -8.91
CA PRO A 126 15.20 -2.01 -8.31
C PRO A 126 15.87 -3.31 -7.89
N VAL A 127 17.19 -3.23 -7.69
CA VAL A 127 18.03 -4.36 -7.26
C VAL A 127 17.53 -4.96 -5.93
N PHE A 128 16.96 -4.13 -5.05
CA PHE A 128 16.41 -4.55 -3.76
C PHE A 128 14.99 -4.03 -3.56
N GLY A 129 14.13 -4.87 -2.99
CA GLY A 129 12.75 -4.50 -2.71
C GLY A 129 11.87 -5.68 -2.41
N CYS A 130 10.58 -5.43 -2.32
CA CYS A 130 9.57 -6.45 -2.13
C CYS A 130 8.29 -6.03 -2.86
N ARG A 131 7.49 -7.03 -3.26
CA ARG A 131 6.11 -6.80 -3.71
C ARG A 131 5.15 -7.56 -2.83
N VAL A 132 4.14 -6.87 -2.33
CA VAL A 132 3.16 -7.44 -1.41
C VAL A 132 1.79 -7.44 -2.09
N ALA A 133 1.35 -8.61 -2.53
CA ALA A 133 0.10 -8.81 -3.26
C ALA A 133 -1.16 -8.85 -2.37
N ASN A 134 -0.99 -8.83 -1.04
CA ASN A 134 -2.10 -8.71 -0.10
C ASN A 134 -2.06 -7.32 0.57
N ARG A 135 -3.09 -6.51 0.30
CA ARG A 135 -3.21 -5.13 0.79
C ARG A 135 -3.21 -4.99 2.32
N SER A 136 -3.62 -6.02 3.05
CA SER A 136 -3.61 -6.02 4.52
C SER A 136 -2.26 -6.33 5.14
N ILE A 137 -1.29 -6.77 4.33
CA ILE A 137 0.09 -6.89 4.79
C ILE A 137 0.73 -5.51 4.65
N THR A 138 1.07 -4.92 5.80
CA THR A 138 1.55 -3.53 5.92
C THR A 138 3.03 -3.43 6.22
N LYS A 139 3.79 -4.51 6.00
CA LYS A 139 5.23 -4.58 6.21
C LYS A 139 5.89 -5.60 5.31
N CYS A 140 7.16 -5.39 4.99
CA CYS A 140 8.00 -6.40 4.35
C CYS A 140 9.46 -6.30 4.78
N ALA A 141 10.18 -7.42 4.69
CA ALA A 141 11.62 -7.45 4.87
C ALA A 141 12.32 -7.32 3.51
N VAL A 142 13.29 -6.41 3.42
CA VAL A 142 14.11 -6.21 2.22
C VAL A 142 15.53 -6.66 2.53
N HIS A 143 16.07 -7.58 1.74
CA HIS A 143 17.45 -8.04 1.84
C HIS A 143 18.34 -7.24 0.88
N VAL A 144 19.37 -6.55 1.40
CA VAL A 144 20.23 -5.61 0.64
C VAL A 144 21.55 -6.23 0.17
N GLY A 145 21.57 -7.56 0.00
CA GLY A 145 22.76 -8.28 -0.45
C GLY A 145 23.84 -8.31 0.64
N LEU A 146 25.07 -7.92 0.29
CA LEU A 146 26.20 -7.86 1.24
C LEU A 146 26.47 -6.44 1.78
N GLY A 147 25.55 -5.50 1.56
CA GLY A 147 25.72 -4.10 1.95
C GLY A 147 25.38 -3.81 3.42
N SER A 148 26.12 -4.43 4.34
CA SER A 148 26.07 -4.07 5.77
C SER A 148 26.80 -2.75 6.04
N GLY A 149 26.30 -1.92 6.95
CA GLY A 149 26.89 -0.62 7.31
C GLY A 149 26.72 0.46 6.24
N LEU A 150 25.81 0.26 5.28
CA LEU A 150 25.54 1.22 4.19
C LEU A 150 24.18 1.90 4.40
N ALA A 151 24.07 3.10 3.86
CA ALA A 151 22.86 3.91 3.89
C ALA A 151 21.99 3.63 2.65
N TYR A 152 20.67 3.55 2.82
CA TYR A 152 19.73 3.21 1.74
C TYR A 152 18.56 4.18 1.64
N GLU A 153 18.20 4.54 0.42
CA GLU A 153 16.95 5.24 0.15
C GLU A 153 15.83 4.24 -0.07
N VAL A 154 14.67 4.52 0.52
CA VAL A 154 13.48 3.67 0.43
C VAL A 154 12.34 4.49 -0.14
N ARG A 155 11.66 3.94 -1.14
CA ARG A 155 10.39 4.49 -1.64
C ARG A 155 9.35 3.39 -1.79
N MET A 156 8.08 3.77 -1.73
CA MET A 156 7.00 2.82 -2.01
C MET A 156 5.80 3.47 -2.68
N ARG A 157 4.97 2.65 -3.31
CA ARG A 157 3.67 3.06 -3.85
C ARG A 157 2.66 1.92 -3.85
N GLU A 158 1.38 2.26 -3.94
CA GLU A 158 0.33 1.32 -4.28
C GLU A 158 0.26 1.15 -5.81
N THR A 159 0.37 -0.09 -6.27
CA THR A 159 0.29 -0.45 -7.69
C THR A 159 -1.07 -1.05 -8.00
N CYS A 160 -1.66 -0.62 -9.12
CA CYS A 160 -3.00 -1.02 -9.55
C CYS A 160 -2.95 -1.90 -10.79
N THR A 161 -4.09 -2.43 -11.23
CA THR A 161 -4.18 -3.09 -12.54
C THR A 161 -4.03 -2.12 -13.71
N VAL A 162 -4.36 -0.83 -13.50
CA VAL A 162 -4.25 0.23 -14.51
C VAL A 162 -3.21 1.25 -14.09
N ARG A 163 -2.18 1.46 -14.93
CA ARG A 163 -1.00 2.30 -14.62
C ARG A 163 -1.32 3.73 -14.20
N ARG A 164 -2.29 4.37 -14.85
CA ARG A 164 -2.69 5.76 -14.54
C ARG A 164 -3.34 5.93 -13.17
N LEU A 165 -3.65 4.83 -12.49
CA LEU A 165 -4.31 4.82 -11.18
C LEU A 165 -3.33 4.53 -10.05
N PHE A 166 -2.04 4.32 -10.34
CA PHE A 166 -1.02 4.11 -9.31
C PHE A 166 -0.96 5.33 -8.39
N SER A 167 -0.64 5.10 -7.12
CA SER A 167 -0.25 6.20 -6.24
C SER A 167 1.11 6.76 -6.68
N GLN A 168 1.46 7.94 -6.19
CA GLN A 168 2.82 8.43 -6.31
C GLN A 168 3.75 7.59 -5.43
N PHE A 169 5.06 7.70 -5.71
CA PHE A 169 6.07 7.16 -4.82
C PHE A 169 6.22 8.06 -3.59
N VAL A 170 6.01 7.48 -2.42
CA VAL A 170 6.39 8.09 -1.15
C VAL A 170 7.82 7.68 -0.84
N VAL A 171 8.67 8.66 -0.59
CA VAL A 171 10.07 8.46 -0.24
C VAL A 171 10.22 8.62 1.27
N LEU A 172 10.94 7.70 1.89
CA LEU A 172 11.28 7.79 3.31
C LEU A 172 12.22 8.99 3.51
N PRO A 173 11.86 9.98 4.34
CA PRO A 173 12.64 11.21 4.45
C PRO A 173 14.00 11.02 5.14
N ARG A 174 14.13 9.98 5.98
CA ARG A 174 15.37 9.64 6.67
C ARG A 174 15.98 8.40 6.03
N VAL A 175 17.27 8.46 5.73
CA VAL A 175 18.02 7.35 5.12
C VAL A 175 18.41 6.34 6.20
N PRO A 176 17.83 5.12 6.24
CA PRO A 176 18.26 4.07 7.17
C PRO A 176 19.64 3.52 6.81
N GLU A 177 20.33 3.02 7.83
CA GLU A 177 21.63 2.36 7.70
C GLU A 177 21.51 0.92 8.21
N THR A 178 22.04 -0.05 7.45
CA THR A 178 22.15 -1.42 7.97
C THR A 178 23.18 -1.49 9.09
N ARG A 179 23.07 -2.50 9.96
CA ARG A 179 24.04 -2.71 11.03
C ARG A 179 25.45 -2.90 10.46
N MET A 180 26.44 -2.35 11.16
CA MET A 180 27.86 -2.54 10.83
C MET A 180 28.23 -4.03 10.80
N PRO A 181 29.04 -4.48 9.83
CA PRO A 181 29.52 -5.85 9.80
C PRO A 181 30.35 -6.18 11.05
N VAL A 182 30.24 -7.42 11.52
CA VAL A 182 31.12 -7.98 12.55
C VAL A 182 32.30 -8.68 11.90
N THR A 183 33.46 -8.68 12.56
CA THR A 183 34.66 -9.35 12.05
C THR A 183 34.44 -10.85 11.94
N SER A 184 34.90 -11.44 10.83
CA SER A 184 34.94 -12.90 10.69
C SER A 184 35.75 -13.52 11.83
N GLN A 185 35.28 -14.66 12.32
CA GLN A 185 36.08 -15.48 13.23
C GLN A 185 37.30 -16.04 12.49
N LEU A 186 38.35 -16.34 13.25
CA LEU A 186 39.56 -16.99 12.74
C LEU A 186 39.20 -18.40 12.23
N PRO A 187 39.84 -18.88 11.14
CA PRO A 187 39.67 -20.26 10.71
C PRO A 187 40.17 -21.22 11.79
N GLU A 188 39.31 -22.13 12.24
CA GLU A 188 39.70 -23.25 13.09
C GLU A 188 40.07 -24.47 12.24
N ASN A 189 40.97 -25.32 12.73
CA ASN A 189 41.41 -26.57 12.07
C ASN A 189 42.15 -26.40 10.73
N LEU A 190 43.14 -25.50 10.68
CA LEU A 190 44.09 -25.46 9.56
C LEU A 190 44.91 -26.75 9.48
N VAL A 191 44.68 -27.55 8.44
CA VAL A 191 45.46 -28.76 8.14
C VAL A 191 46.42 -28.46 6.99
N ALA A 192 47.72 -28.62 7.24
CA ALA A 192 48.75 -28.56 6.20
C ALA A 192 49.24 -29.97 5.89
N ASN A 193 49.07 -30.42 4.64
CA ASN A 193 49.60 -31.69 4.17
C ASN A 193 50.92 -31.42 3.45
N SER A 194 52.05 -31.89 4.01
CA SER A 194 53.31 -31.92 3.26
C SER A 194 53.37 -33.23 2.47
N PRO A 195 53.41 -33.21 1.12
CA PRO A 195 53.75 -34.41 0.38
C PRO A 195 55.19 -34.80 0.73
N THR A 196 55.39 -35.99 1.28
CA THR A 196 56.72 -36.59 1.42
C THR A 196 57.33 -36.75 0.03
N PRO A 197 58.55 -36.25 -0.23
CA PRO A 197 59.20 -36.47 -1.51
C PRO A 197 59.44 -37.97 -1.71
N THR A 198 58.84 -38.53 -2.76
CA THR A 198 59.15 -39.87 -3.23
C THR A 198 60.59 -39.86 -3.73
N SER A 199 61.49 -40.56 -3.04
CA SER A 199 62.84 -40.83 -3.51
C SER A 199 62.78 -41.67 -4.79
N LEU A 200 63.51 -41.21 -5.81
CA LEU A 200 63.71 -41.84 -7.13
C LEU A 200 64.15 -43.31 -7.05
#